data_AF-A0A966SPX9-F1
#
_entry.id   AF-A0A966SPX9-F1
#
_cell.length_a   1.000
_cell.length_b   1.000
_cell.length_c   1.000
_cell.angle_alpha   90.00
_cell.angle_beta   90.00
_cell.angle_gamma   90.00
#
_symmetry.space_group_name_H-M   'P 1'
#
loop_
_entity.id
_entity.type
_entity.pdbx_description
1 polymer ?
#
loop_
_entity_poly.entity_id
_entity_poly.type
_entity_poly.pdbx_seq_one_letter_code
_entity_poly.pdbx_strand_id
1 'polypeptide(L)'
;FKAAGSKVLYFAGYKKAIDRYKIEEIEAASDVVVWCCDEAELPTRKGDRTFKGNIVQAMTAYAEGQLGDTPIKMQDINRIIAIGSDRMMAAVGQARHNVLKKHLNPKHEALGSINSPMQCMMKEICAQCLQKHVDPVTGERYYVYSCFNQDQCLDKVSFPHLNERLKQNGVQEKLTAQWIDRALKSLGHRHKVA
;
A
#
# COMPACT_ATOMS: atom_id res chain seq x y z
N PHE A 1 14.54 -8.92 2.14
CA PHE A 1 15.21 -7.80 2.85
C PHE A 1 16.03 -8.29 4.04
N LYS A 2 15.43 -8.90 5.07
CA LYS A 2 16.19 -9.39 6.24
C LYS A 2 17.30 -10.39 5.91
N ALA A 3 17.02 -11.37 5.07
CA ALA A 3 18.04 -12.35 4.63
C ALA A 3 19.24 -11.70 3.90
N ALA A 4 19.07 -10.49 3.37
CA ALA A 4 20.14 -9.70 2.74
C ALA A 4 20.77 -8.68 3.70
N GLY A 5 20.48 -8.75 5.00
CA GLY A 5 21.06 -7.88 6.04
C GLY A 5 20.33 -6.56 6.29
N SER A 6 19.19 -6.30 5.64
CA SER A 6 18.42 -5.07 5.90
C SER A 6 17.65 -5.17 7.22
N LYS A 7 17.60 -4.06 7.98
CA LYS A 7 16.64 -3.88 9.08
C LYS A 7 15.27 -3.46 8.51
N VAL A 8 14.20 -4.09 8.96
CA VAL A 8 12.84 -3.89 8.42
C VAL A 8 11.90 -3.38 9.51
N LEU A 9 11.45 -2.13 9.33
CA LEU A 9 10.31 -1.55 10.05
C LEU A 9 9.08 -1.67 9.15
N TYR A 10 8.08 -2.43 9.60
CA TYR A 10 6.89 -2.75 8.82
C TYR A 10 5.65 -2.09 9.41
N PHE A 11 4.94 -1.27 8.62
CA PHE A 11 3.64 -0.73 9.01
C PHE A 11 2.54 -1.54 8.34
N ALA A 12 1.78 -2.31 9.12
CA ALA A 12 0.70 -3.17 8.62
C ALA A 12 -0.64 -2.48 8.85
N GLY A 13 -1.28 -1.97 7.79
CA GLY A 13 -2.53 -1.23 7.86
C GLY A 13 -3.76 -2.07 7.53
N TYR A 14 -4.75 -2.05 8.43
CA TYR A 14 -6.02 -2.76 8.27
C TYR A 14 -7.20 -1.83 8.52
N LYS A 15 -8.32 -2.08 7.84
CA LYS A 15 -9.57 -1.39 8.17
C LYS A 15 -10.26 -2.06 9.35
N LYS A 16 -10.37 -3.39 9.32
CA LYS A 16 -10.97 -4.20 10.39
C LYS A 16 -9.94 -5.13 11.00
N ALA A 17 -10.14 -5.47 12.27
CA ALA A 17 -9.29 -6.45 12.94
C ALA A 17 -9.32 -7.84 12.29
N ILE A 18 -10.46 -8.23 11.71
CA ILE A 18 -10.64 -9.51 11.02
C ILE A 18 -9.85 -9.61 9.71
N ASP A 19 -9.47 -8.46 9.13
CA ASP A 19 -8.74 -8.41 7.87
C ASP A 19 -7.25 -8.69 8.09
N ARG A 20 -6.80 -8.83 9.35
CA ARG A 20 -5.42 -9.16 9.69
C ARG A 20 -5.12 -10.58 9.27
N TYR A 21 -4.07 -10.74 8.47
CA TYR A 21 -3.66 -12.01 7.89
C TYR A 21 -2.13 -12.13 7.85
N LYS A 22 -1.63 -13.37 7.68
CA LYS A 22 -0.20 -13.67 7.50
C LYS A 22 0.70 -13.12 8.61
N ILE A 23 0.22 -13.24 9.85
CA ILE A 23 0.86 -12.64 11.03
C ILE A 23 2.29 -13.19 11.19
N GLU A 24 2.44 -14.51 11.18
CA GLU A 24 3.72 -15.18 11.35
C GLU A 24 4.72 -14.79 10.26
N GLU A 25 4.28 -14.72 9.00
CA GLU A 25 5.15 -14.34 7.89
C GLU A 25 5.57 -12.86 7.95
N ILE A 26 4.67 -11.96 8.34
CA ILE A 26 4.99 -10.53 8.53
C ILE A 26 5.99 -10.35 9.67
N GLU A 27 5.77 -11.02 10.80
CA GLU A 27 6.65 -10.97 11.96
C GLU A 27 8.04 -11.55 11.63
N ALA A 28 8.11 -12.66 10.89
CA ALA A 28 9.38 -13.26 10.47
C ALA A 28 10.15 -12.37 9.49
N ALA A 29 9.44 -11.65 8.61
CA ALA A 29 10.02 -10.74 7.63
C ALA A 29 10.43 -9.37 8.20
N SER A 30 10.10 -9.07 9.45
CA SER A 30 10.25 -7.75 10.06
C SER A 30 11.09 -7.78 11.33
N ASP A 31 11.80 -6.69 11.62
CA ASP A 31 12.45 -6.48 12.92
C ASP A 31 11.51 -5.80 13.90
N VAL A 32 10.68 -4.88 13.40
CA VAL A 32 9.61 -4.22 14.15
C VAL A 32 8.38 -4.16 13.26
N VAL A 33 7.24 -4.58 13.78
CA VAL A 33 5.94 -4.34 13.13
C VAL A 33 5.16 -3.29 13.92
N VAL A 34 4.55 -2.34 13.21
CA VAL A 34 3.53 -1.43 13.72
C VAL A 34 2.20 -1.86 13.13
N TRP A 35 1.40 -2.53 13.94
CA TRP A 35 0.07 -3.03 13.60
C TRP A 35 -0.95 -1.90 13.70
N CYS A 36 -1.42 -1.41 12.57
CA CYS A 36 -2.33 -0.28 12.46
C CYS A 36 -3.73 -0.78 12.07
N CYS A 37 -4.75 -0.40 12.83
CA CYS A 37 -6.13 -0.75 12.49
C CYS A 37 -7.09 0.39 12.81
N ASP A 38 -8.01 0.71 11.90
CA ASP A 38 -8.94 1.84 12.07
C ASP A 38 -9.87 1.65 13.28
N GLU A 39 -10.31 0.41 13.53
CA GLU A 39 -11.38 0.13 14.49
C GLU A 39 -10.87 -0.23 15.91
N ALA A 40 -9.71 -0.86 16.01
CA ALA A 40 -9.21 -1.44 17.27
C ALA A 40 -7.68 -1.55 17.31
N GLU A 41 -7.14 -1.75 18.50
CA GLU A 41 -5.75 -2.21 18.64
C GLU A 41 -5.64 -3.71 18.38
N LEU A 42 -4.50 -4.14 17.85
CA LEU A 42 -4.25 -5.53 17.48
C LEU A 42 -3.24 -6.17 18.44
N PRO A 43 -3.39 -7.47 18.77
CA PRO A 43 -2.39 -8.20 19.56
C PRO A 43 -1.01 -8.19 18.88
N THR A 44 0.08 -8.04 19.62
CA THR A 44 1.42 -7.95 19.04
C THR A 44 2.42 -8.81 19.81
N ARG A 45 3.47 -9.30 19.14
CA ARG A 45 4.62 -9.93 19.81
C ARG A 45 5.42 -8.90 20.61
N LYS A 46 6.24 -9.36 21.54
CA LYS A 46 7.16 -8.49 22.30
C LYS A 46 8.05 -7.70 21.34
N GLY A 47 8.05 -6.37 21.48
CA GLY A 47 8.87 -5.47 20.66
C GLY A 47 8.16 -4.87 19.45
N ASP A 48 6.98 -5.36 19.07
CA ASP A 48 6.12 -4.73 18.08
C ASP A 48 5.24 -3.63 18.71
N ARG A 49 4.52 -2.87 17.87
CA ARG A 49 3.68 -1.74 18.27
C ARG A 49 2.28 -1.91 17.69
N THR A 50 1.29 -1.32 18.35
CA THR A 50 -0.08 -1.21 17.85
C THR A 50 -0.48 0.26 17.75
N PHE A 51 -1.33 0.59 16.79
CA PHE A 51 -1.90 1.93 16.64
C PHE A 51 -3.34 1.83 16.14
N LYS A 52 -4.25 2.55 16.80
CA LYS A 52 -5.62 2.69 16.31
C LYS A 52 -5.74 3.89 15.38
N GLY A 53 -5.91 3.64 14.09
CA GLY A 53 -6.01 4.65 13.04
C GLY A 53 -5.25 4.29 11.77
N ASN A 54 -5.09 5.27 10.89
CA ASN A 54 -4.50 5.01 9.57
C ASN A 54 -2.97 4.94 9.59
N ILE A 55 -2.40 4.45 8.49
CA ILE A 55 -0.97 4.17 8.38
C ILE A 55 -0.08 5.42 8.52
N VAL A 56 -0.51 6.57 7.99
CA VAL A 56 0.28 7.82 8.05
C VAL A 56 0.31 8.35 9.49
N GLN A 57 -0.82 8.27 10.20
CA GLN A 57 -0.89 8.64 11.61
C GLN A 57 0.01 7.73 12.45
N ALA A 58 -0.01 6.42 12.19
CA ALA A 58 0.86 5.46 12.88
C ALA A 58 2.35 5.74 12.62
N MET A 59 2.73 6.07 11.38
CA MET A 59 4.10 6.48 11.04
C MET A 59 4.55 7.71 11.83
N THR A 60 3.69 8.73 11.93
CA THR A 60 3.97 9.93 12.73
C THR A 60 4.11 9.60 14.21
N ALA A 61 3.15 8.85 14.79
CA ALA A 61 3.18 8.46 16.20
C ALA A 61 4.41 7.62 16.54
N TYR A 62 4.81 6.70 15.65
CA TYR A 62 6.05 5.95 15.79
C TYR A 62 7.26 6.89 15.76
N ALA A 63 7.35 7.80 14.79
CA ALA A 63 8.47 8.72 14.67
C ALA A 63 8.61 9.70 15.86
N GLU A 64 7.50 10.05 16.51
CA GLU A 64 7.45 10.90 17.70
C GLU A 64 7.64 10.12 19.01
N GLY A 65 7.82 8.80 18.95
CA GLY A 65 8.02 7.96 20.14
C GLY A 65 6.77 7.74 20.98
N GLN A 66 5.59 8.10 20.47
CA GLN A 66 4.30 7.95 21.18
C GLN A 66 3.90 6.48 21.34
N LEU A 67 4.48 5.59 20.53
CA LEU A 67 4.27 4.14 20.63
C LEU A 67 5.30 3.48 21.57
N GLY A 68 6.11 4.25 22.29
CA GLY A 68 7.20 3.75 23.12
C GLY A 68 8.51 3.63 22.34
N ASP A 69 9.35 2.65 22.69
CA ASP A 69 10.71 2.56 22.15
C ASP A 69 10.73 2.45 20.62
N THR A 70 11.69 3.12 19.99
CA THR A 70 11.86 3.17 18.54
C THR A 70 13.23 2.59 18.17
N PRO A 71 13.38 1.25 18.17
CA PRO A 71 14.67 0.61 17.94
C PRO A 71 15.18 0.76 16.49
N ILE A 72 14.29 1.11 15.56
CA ILE A 72 14.65 1.59 14.22
C ILE A 72 14.18 3.03 14.13
N LYS A 73 15.11 3.99 14.03
CA LYS A 73 14.73 5.40 13.89
C LYS A 73 14.27 5.66 12.46
N MET A 74 13.20 6.45 12.30
CA MET A 74 12.68 6.81 10.98
C MET A 74 13.70 7.60 10.15
N GLN A 75 14.62 8.32 10.81
CA GLN A 75 15.71 9.06 10.18
C GLN A 75 16.78 8.15 9.56
N ASP A 76 16.85 6.87 9.95
CA ASP A 76 17.81 5.91 9.41
C ASP A 76 17.26 5.18 8.18
N ILE A 77 15.99 5.40 7.82
CA ILE A 77 15.34 4.70 6.69
C ILE A 77 15.88 5.23 5.36
N ASN A 78 16.51 4.35 4.58
CA ASN A 78 17.00 4.68 3.24
C ASN A 78 15.97 4.39 2.14
N ARG A 79 15.03 3.47 2.37
CA ARG A 79 14.06 3.01 1.37
C ARG A 79 12.69 2.75 1.99
N ILE A 80 11.65 3.23 1.33
CA ILE A 80 10.24 2.98 1.65
C ILE A 80 9.61 2.20 0.50
N ILE A 81 8.85 1.14 0.83
CA ILE A 81 8.06 0.39 -0.13
C ILE A 81 6.61 0.46 0.33
N ALA A 82 5.76 1.12 -0.45
CA ALA A 82 4.34 1.26 -0.19
C ALA A 82 3.54 0.26 -1.05
N ILE A 83 2.74 -0.59 -0.40
CA ILE A 83 1.92 -1.60 -1.07
C ILE A 83 0.52 -1.53 -0.48
N GLY A 84 -0.47 -1.22 -1.32
CA GLY A 84 -1.87 -1.16 -0.92
C GLY A 84 -2.72 -0.46 -1.97
N SER A 85 -3.78 0.24 -1.53
CA SER A 85 -4.62 1.01 -2.46
C SER A 85 -3.85 2.19 -3.06
N ASP A 86 -4.28 2.63 -4.25
CA ASP A 86 -3.77 3.83 -4.91
C ASP A 86 -3.82 5.05 -3.98
N ARG A 87 -4.90 5.19 -3.21
CA ARG A 87 -5.07 6.27 -2.22
C ARG A 87 -4.09 6.16 -1.05
N MET A 88 -3.84 4.96 -0.54
CA MET A 88 -2.89 4.77 0.57
C MET A 88 -1.47 5.08 0.09
N MET A 89 -1.06 4.55 -1.06
CA MET A 89 0.25 4.84 -1.64
C MET A 89 0.44 6.33 -1.95
N ALA A 90 -0.60 7.01 -2.47
CA ALA A 90 -0.60 8.46 -2.67
C ALA A 90 -0.42 9.22 -1.34
N ALA A 91 -1.13 8.81 -0.30
CA ALA A 91 -1.06 9.42 1.03
C ALA A 91 0.34 9.26 1.64
N VAL A 92 0.97 8.09 1.52
CA VAL A 92 2.37 7.87 1.95
C VAL A 92 3.33 8.72 1.12
N GLY A 93 3.14 8.76 -0.21
CA GLY A 93 3.92 9.61 -1.11
C GLY A 93 3.91 11.09 -0.69
N GLN A 94 2.73 11.63 -0.38
CA GLN A 94 2.56 13.01 0.08
C GLN A 94 3.09 13.22 1.51
N ALA A 95 2.82 12.29 2.44
CA ALA A 95 3.20 12.42 3.85
C ALA A 95 4.71 12.56 4.03
N ARG A 96 5.50 11.84 3.25
CA ARG A 96 6.98 11.89 3.24
C ARG A 96 7.53 13.31 3.02
N HIS A 97 6.86 14.12 2.20
CA HIS A 97 7.26 15.50 1.91
C HIS A 97 6.63 16.54 2.82
N ASN A 98 5.67 16.12 3.66
CA ASN A 98 4.90 16.99 4.55
C ASN A 98 5.11 16.57 6.01
N VAL A 99 4.11 15.92 6.62
CA VAL A 99 4.09 15.61 8.06
C VAL A 99 5.25 14.72 8.51
N LEU A 100 5.77 13.86 7.63
CA LEU A 100 6.91 12.99 7.93
C LEU A 100 8.26 13.58 7.51
N LYS A 101 8.31 14.76 6.90
CA LYS A 101 9.53 15.35 6.33
C LYS A 101 10.66 15.48 7.35
N LYS A 102 10.33 15.92 8.57
CA LYS A 102 11.30 16.09 9.67
C LYS A 102 11.74 14.78 10.32
N HIS A 103 11.06 13.68 10.01
CA HIS A 103 11.25 12.39 10.65
C HIS A 103 12.00 11.38 9.78
N LEU A 104 12.09 11.63 8.47
CA LEU A 104 12.71 10.72 7.51
C LEU A 104 14.07 11.22 7.06
N ASN A 105 14.93 10.29 6.64
CA ASN A 105 16.18 10.64 5.94
C ASN A 105 15.85 11.47 4.69
N PRO A 106 16.36 12.70 4.50
CA PRO A 106 16.03 13.50 3.32
C PRO A 106 16.43 12.86 1.98
N LYS A 107 17.32 11.86 2.00
CA LYS A 107 17.78 11.10 0.81
C LYS A 107 17.07 9.75 0.63
N HIS A 108 16.01 9.47 1.38
CA HIS A 108 15.30 8.21 1.23
C HIS A 108 14.66 8.06 -0.16
N GLU A 109 14.70 6.85 -0.70
CA GLU A 109 13.95 6.48 -1.89
C GLU A 109 12.59 5.92 -1.48
N ALA A 110 11.55 6.17 -2.27
CA ALA A 110 10.25 5.52 -2.05
C ALA A 110 9.65 4.96 -3.32
N LEU A 111 9.24 3.71 -3.22
CA LEU A 111 8.63 2.93 -4.29
C LEU A 111 7.19 2.60 -3.91
N GLY A 112 6.29 2.66 -4.88
CA GLY A 112 4.95 2.10 -4.79
C GLY A 112 4.86 0.87 -5.69
N SER A 113 4.35 -0.24 -5.16
CA SER A 113 3.98 -1.39 -5.99
C SER A 113 2.67 -1.08 -6.70
N ILE A 114 2.76 -0.51 -7.91
CA ILE A 114 1.62 0.08 -8.60
C ILE A 114 0.67 -0.99 -9.13
N ASN A 115 -0.59 -0.89 -8.72
CA ASN A 115 -1.67 -1.82 -9.02
C ASN A 115 -2.45 -1.44 -10.30
N SER A 116 -1.77 -0.98 -11.37
CA SER A 116 -2.44 -0.65 -12.64
C SER A 116 -3.22 -1.86 -13.18
N PRO A 117 -4.38 -1.66 -13.84
CA PRO A 117 -5.13 -2.76 -14.43
C PRO A 117 -4.27 -3.50 -15.46
N MET A 118 -4.29 -4.83 -15.46
CA MET A 118 -3.49 -5.66 -16.37
C MET A 118 -4.39 -6.58 -17.19
N GLN A 119 -4.00 -6.86 -18.44
CA GLN A 119 -4.69 -7.81 -19.32
C GLN A 119 -3.74 -8.94 -19.74
N CYS A 120 -2.72 -8.64 -20.55
CA CYS A 120 -1.83 -9.69 -21.07
C CYS A 120 -0.72 -10.11 -20.09
N MET A 121 -0.23 -9.18 -19.26
CA MET A 121 0.98 -9.36 -18.42
C MET A 121 2.25 -9.80 -19.18
N MET A 122 2.27 -9.66 -20.52
CA MET A 122 3.37 -10.10 -21.39
C MET A 122 4.50 -9.07 -21.56
N LYS A 123 4.63 -8.10 -20.65
CA LYS A 123 5.65 -7.02 -20.66
C LYS A 123 5.63 -6.16 -21.93
N GLU A 124 5.00 -4.99 -21.84
CA GLU A 124 5.02 -3.95 -22.89
C GLU A 124 4.25 -4.27 -24.19
N ILE A 125 3.32 -5.24 -24.15
CA ILE A 125 2.54 -5.65 -25.33
C ILE A 125 1.20 -4.91 -25.44
N CYS A 126 0.28 -5.11 -24.49
CA CYS A 126 -1.12 -4.65 -24.66
C CYS A 126 -1.43 -3.24 -24.14
N ALA A 127 -0.50 -2.60 -23.41
CA ALA A 127 -0.67 -1.30 -22.76
C ALA A 127 -1.85 -1.12 -21.77
N GLN A 128 -2.59 -2.18 -21.41
CA GLN A 128 -3.65 -2.06 -20.38
C GLN A 128 -3.08 -1.53 -19.05
N CYS A 129 -1.85 -1.94 -18.72
CA CYS A 129 -1.13 -1.55 -17.51
C CYS A 129 -0.31 -0.26 -17.64
N LEU A 130 -0.55 0.55 -18.67
CA LEU A 130 0.20 1.78 -18.88
C LEU A 130 -0.06 2.74 -17.71
N GLN A 131 1.01 3.21 -17.07
CA GLN A 131 0.98 4.11 -15.94
C GLN A 131 1.69 5.42 -16.30
N LYS A 132 0.97 6.53 -16.17
CA LYS A 132 1.53 7.86 -16.41
C LYS A 132 2.46 8.25 -15.26
N HIS A 133 3.63 8.75 -15.64
CA HIS A 133 4.57 9.42 -14.77
C HIS A 133 4.70 10.90 -15.15
N VAL A 134 5.10 11.71 -14.17
CA VAL A 134 5.52 13.10 -14.35
C VAL A 134 6.85 13.27 -13.62
N ASP A 135 7.88 13.74 -14.31
CA ASP A 135 9.12 14.08 -13.64
C ASP A 135 8.94 15.34 -12.77
N PRO A 136 9.23 15.29 -11.46
CA PRO A 136 8.97 16.41 -10.56
C PRO A 136 9.92 17.60 -10.78
N VAL A 137 11.05 17.42 -11.47
CA VAL A 137 12.03 18.47 -11.76
C VAL A 137 11.72 19.15 -13.09
N THR A 138 11.47 18.36 -14.14
CA THR A 138 11.29 18.90 -15.50
C THR A 138 9.82 19.11 -15.89
N GLY A 139 8.89 18.45 -15.20
CA GLY A 139 7.47 18.40 -15.58
C GLY A 139 7.18 17.49 -16.77
N GLU A 140 8.18 16.79 -17.30
CA GLU A 140 8.04 15.89 -18.44
C GLU A 140 7.10 14.73 -18.12
N ARG A 141 6.22 14.40 -19.08
CA ARG A 141 5.28 13.30 -18.97
C ARG A 141 5.79 12.13 -19.78
N TYR A 142 5.88 10.98 -19.14
CA TYR A 142 6.23 9.72 -19.78
C TYR A 142 5.38 8.59 -19.20
N TYR A 143 5.51 7.38 -19.74
CA TYR A 143 4.70 6.24 -19.35
C TYR A 143 5.56 5.04 -19.02
N VAL A 144 5.11 4.25 -18.05
CA VAL A 144 5.72 2.99 -17.63
C VAL A 144 4.68 1.89 -17.77
N TYR A 145 5.06 0.74 -18.33
CA TYR A 145 4.21 -0.43 -18.31
C TYR A 145 4.37 -1.13 -16.96
N SER A 146 3.33 -1.11 -16.11
CA SER A 146 3.42 -1.70 -14.77
C SER A 146 3.70 -3.21 -14.78
N CYS A 147 3.35 -3.93 -15.85
CA CYS A 147 3.73 -5.35 -16.00
C CYS A 147 5.22 -5.56 -16.32
N PHE A 148 5.93 -4.53 -16.81
CA PHE A 148 7.37 -4.54 -16.99
C PHE A 148 8.09 -4.07 -15.72
N ASN A 149 7.63 -2.97 -15.12
CA ASN A 149 8.13 -2.45 -13.86
C ASN A 149 6.98 -2.09 -12.91
N GLN A 150 6.70 -2.95 -11.93
CA GLN A 150 5.62 -2.75 -10.97
C GLN A 150 6.01 -1.80 -9.83
N ASP A 151 7.26 -1.86 -9.37
CA ASP A 151 7.77 -1.03 -8.28
C ASP A 151 8.30 0.30 -8.83
N GLN A 152 7.46 1.33 -8.74
CA GLN A 152 7.69 2.62 -9.39
C GLN A 152 7.96 3.71 -8.34
N CYS A 153 8.79 4.69 -8.68
CA CYS A 153 9.10 5.82 -7.79
C CYS A 153 7.84 6.63 -7.46
N LEU A 154 7.48 6.70 -6.17
CA LEU A 154 6.27 7.39 -5.70
C LEU A 154 6.23 8.87 -6.12
N ASP A 155 7.40 9.49 -6.23
CA ASP A 155 7.52 10.91 -6.57
C ASP A 155 7.23 11.20 -8.05
N LYS A 156 7.20 10.16 -8.89
CA LYS A 156 6.95 10.28 -10.34
C LYS A 156 5.57 9.77 -10.75
N VAL A 157 4.95 8.88 -9.96
CA VAL A 157 3.66 8.25 -10.29
C VAL A 157 2.53 9.28 -10.29
N SER A 158 1.77 9.35 -11.38
CA SER A 158 0.51 10.11 -11.41
C SER A 158 -0.62 9.30 -10.77
N PHE A 159 -0.88 9.53 -9.48
CA PHE A 159 -1.98 8.89 -8.75
C PHE A 159 -3.38 9.25 -9.26
N PRO A 160 -3.68 10.49 -9.72
CA PRO A 160 -4.97 10.77 -10.37
C PRO A 160 -5.21 9.90 -11.60
N HIS A 161 -4.20 9.74 -12.46
CA HIS A 161 -4.27 8.86 -13.61
C HIS A 161 -4.50 7.40 -13.20
N LEU A 162 -3.77 6.90 -12.20
CA LEU A 162 -3.97 5.55 -11.69
C LEU A 162 -5.41 5.35 -11.19
N ASN A 163 -5.94 6.31 -10.43
CA ASN A 163 -7.29 6.26 -9.88
C ASN A 163 -8.37 6.20 -10.98
N GLU A 164 -8.21 6.99 -12.04
CA GLU A 164 -9.10 6.95 -13.21
C GLU A 164 -9.03 5.59 -13.92
N ARG A 165 -7.81 5.07 -14.14
CA ARG A 165 -7.62 3.76 -14.78
C ARG A 165 -8.23 2.61 -14.00
N LEU A 166 -8.10 2.62 -12.67
CA LEU A 166 -8.70 1.62 -11.79
C LEU A 166 -10.23 1.58 -11.83
N LYS A 167 -10.88 2.66 -12.28
CA LYS A 167 -12.35 2.75 -12.37
C LYS A 167 -12.90 2.37 -13.74
N GLN A 168 -12.04 2.13 -14.74
CA GLN A 168 -12.44 1.91 -16.14
C GLN A 168 -13.48 0.80 -16.29
N ASN A 169 -13.35 -0.28 -15.51
CA ASN A 169 -14.24 -1.44 -15.58
C ASN A 169 -15.37 -1.43 -14.55
N GLY A 170 -15.58 -0.33 -13.81
CA GLY A 170 -16.47 -0.29 -12.65
C GLY A 170 -17.93 -0.66 -12.94
N VAL A 171 -18.44 -0.40 -14.16
CA VAL A 171 -19.80 -0.85 -14.56
C VAL A 171 -19.82 -2.37 -14.75
N GLN A 172 -18.86 -2.92 -15.49
CA GLN A 172 -18.77 -4.35 -15.77
C GLN A 172 -18.55 -5.15 -14.49
N GLU A 173 -17.71 -4.66 -13.58
CA GLU A 173 -17.47 -5.26 -12.26
C GLU A 173 -18.77 -5.36 -11.44
N LYS A 174 -19.55 -4.27 -11.39
CA LYS A 174 -20.83 -4.24 -10.66
C LYS A 174 -21.88 -5.17 -11.28
N LEU A 175 -21.98 -5.19 -12.61
CA LEU A 175 -22.91 -6.08 -13.31
C LEU A 175 -22.53 -7.54 -13.09
N THR A 176 -21.24 -7.86 -13.19
CA THR A 176 -20.72 -9.22 -12.97
C THR A 176 -20.97 -9.68 -11.54
N ALA A 177 -20.74 -8.82 -10.55
CA ALA A 177 -21.02 -9.13 -9.15
C ALA A 177 -22.51 -9.43 -8.91
N GLN A 178 -23.43 -8.64 -9.49
CA GLN A 178 -24.86 -8.89 -9.41
C GLN A 178 -25.28 -10.19 -10.11
N TRP A 179 -24.67 -10.48 -11.28
CA TRP A 179 -24.94 -11.70 -12.01
C TRP A 179 -24.49 -12.95 -11.24
N ILE A 180 -23.28 -12.92 -10.67
CA ILE A 180 -22.77 -14.01 -9.83
C ILE A 180 -23.66 -14.20 -8.60
N ASP A 181 -24.04 -13.12 -7.91
CA ASP A 181 -24.92 -13.19 -6.75
C ASP A 181 -26.28 -13.82 -7.10
N ARG A 182 -26.89 -13.41 -8.22
CA ARG A 182 -28.11 -14.02 -8.76
C ARG A 182 -27.92 -15.51 -9.01
N ALA A 183 -26.85 -15.91 -9.71
CA ALA A 183 -26.57 -17.31 -10.01
C ALA A 183 -26.41 -18.17 -8.75
N LEU A 184 -25.67 -17.67 -7.75
CA LEU A 184 -25.48 -18.36 -6.47
C LEU A 184 -26.80 -18.51 -5.69
N LYS A 185 -27.68 -17.50 -5.72
CA LYS A 185 -29.02 -17.59 -5.11
C LYS A 185 -29.92 -18.59 -5.83
N SER A 186 -29.86 -18.65 -7.16
CA SER A 186 -30.61 -19.62 -7.97
C SER A 186 -30.17 -21.07 -7.72
N LEU A 187 -28.88 -21.28 -7.46
CA LEU A 187 -28.30 -22.60 -7.15
C LEU A 187 -28.42 -23.00 -5.67
N GLY A 188 -28.97 -22.13 -4.80
CA GLY A 188 -29.09 -22.40 -3.36
C GLY A 188 -27.77 -22.29 -2.59
N HIS A 189 -26.69 -21.81 -3.20
CA HIS A 189 -25.39 -21.60 -2.54
C HIS A 189 -25.29 -20.29 -1.76
N ARG A 190 -26.30 -19.41 -1.88
CA ARG A 190 -26.41 -18.18 -1.10
C ARG A 190 -27.87 -17.92 -0.76
N HIS A 191 -28.14 -17.52 0.49
CA HIS A 191 -29.49 -17.17 0.91
C HIS A 191 -30.03 -15.96 0.13
N LYS A 192 -31.32 -16.02 -0.23
CA LYS A 192 -32.04 -14.82 -0.65
C LYS A 192 -32.19 -13.95 0.59
N VAL A 193 -31.67 -12.73 0.54
CA VAL A 193 -31.97 -11.72 1.57
C VAL A 193 -33.47 -11.47 1.47
N ALA A 194 -34.18 -11.61 2.60
CA ALA A 194 -35.61 -11.37 2.70
C ALA A 194 -35.97 -9.92 2.33
#